data_AF-S4PRM3-F1
#
_entry.id   AF-S4PRM3-F1
#
_cell.length_a   1.000
_cell.length_b   1.000
_cell.length_c   1.000
_cell.angle_alpha   90.00
_cell.angle_beta   90.00
_cell.angle_gamma   90.00
#
_symmetry.space_group_name_H-M   'P 1'
#
loop_
_entity.id
_entity.type
_entity.pdbx_description
1 polymer ?
#
loop_
_entity_poly.entity_id
_entity_poly.type
_entity_poly.pdbx_seq_one_letter_code
_entity_poly.pdbx_strand_id
1 'polypeptide(L)'
;EGTKFLFPCGNLRSEILPNILHSKQITVDAITVYETKENENLRTNLQELNDTVNPCCLVFFSPSGCEYIYRQLQTFNNKLTNVPHFAIGNSTAHKIENLGVEIAGVA
;
A
#
# COMPACT_ATOMS: atom_id res chain seq x y z
N GLU A 1 -30.78 25.69 5.44
CA GLU A 1 -30.32 24.31 5.23
C GLU A 1 -28.81 24.34 4.98
N GLY A 2 -28.04 23.49 5.65
CA GLY A 2 -26.58 23.46 5.47
C GLY A 2 -26.21 22.77 4.15
N THR A 3 -25.32 23.38 3.37
CA THR A 3 -24.83 22.78 2.13
C THR A 3 -24.08 21.48 2.44
N LYS A 4 -24.55 20.37 1.87
CA LYS A 4 -23.93 19.04 2.00
C LYS A 4 -23.05 18.79 0.77
N PHE A 5 -21.76 18.53 0.98
CA PHE A 5 -20.81 18.25 -0.11
C PHE A 5 -20.73 16.76 -0.40
N LEU A 6 -20.65 16.37 -1.66
CA LEU A 6 -20.34 14.99 -2.04
C LEU A 6 -18.83 14.75 -1.93
N PHE A 7 -18.44 13.62 -1.33
CA PHE A 7 -17.04 13.21 -1.15
C PHE A 7 -16.78 11.85 -1.81
N PRO A 8 -16.51 11.83 -3.13
CA PRO A 8 -16.11 10.62 -3.83
C PRO A 8 -14.71 10.18 -3.37
N CYS A 9 -14.58 8.93 -2.95
CA CYS A 9 -13.38 8.42 -2.30
C CYS A 9 -13.14 6.93 -2.55
N GLY A 10 -11.97 6.44 -2.15
CA GLY A 10 -11.65 5.02 -2.16
C GLY A 10 -12.08 4.31 -0.88
N ASN A 11 -12.14 2.98 -0.91
CA ASN A 11 -12.44 2.15 0.27
C ASN A 11 -11.39 2.28 1.41
N LEU A 12 -10.14 2.64 1.09
CA LEU A 12 -9.06 2.88 2.07
C LEU A 12 -8.87 4.37 2.43
N ARG A 13 -9.90 5.20 2.26
CA ARG A 13 -9.82 6.63 2.58
C ARG A 13 -9.43 6.88 4.04
N SER A 14 -8.72 7.98 4.27
CA SER A 14 -8.47 8.49 5.62
C SER A 14 -9.67 9.28 6.13
N GLU A 15 -10.00 9.11 7.41
CA GLU A 15 -11.05 9.90 8.09
C GLU A 15 -10.57 11.30 8.51
N ILE A 16 -9.30 11.65 8.25
CA ILE A 16 -8.75 12.98 8.58
C ILE A 16 -9.56 14.10 7.93
N LEU A 17 -9.80 14.02 6.60
CA LEU A 17 -10.50 15.08 5.89
C LEU A 17 -11.98 15.19 6.31
N PRO A 18 -12.77 14.09 6.36
CA PRO A 18 -14.13 14.13 6.90
C PRO A 18 -14.20 14.71 8.32
N ASN A 19 -13.29 14.32 9.22
CA ASN A 19 -13.26 14.81 10.59
C ASN A 19 -12.94 16.31 10.67
N ILE A 20 -11.97 16.79 9.88
CA ILE A 20 -11.64 18.22 9.82
C ILE A 20 -12.84 19.02 9.35
N LEU A 21 -13.51 18.59 8.28
CA LEU A 21 -14.68 19.29 7.73
C LEU A 21 -15.84 19.31 8.72
N HIS A 22 -16.13 18.15 9.34
CA HIS A 22 -17.16 18.05 10.37
C HIS A 22 -16.87 18.97 11.57
N SER A 23 -15.60 19.07 12.01
CA SER A 23 -15.20 19.99 13.09
C SER A 23 -15.46 21.47 12.78
N LYS A 24 -15.59 21.81 11.49
CA LYS A 24 -15.91 23.15 10.98
C LYS A 24 -17.38 23.28 10.58
N GLN A 25 -18.24 22.34 11.00
CA GLN A 25 -19.67 22.31 10.69
C GLN A 25 -19.96 22.18 9.17
N ILE A 26 -19.02 21.59 8.42
CA ILE A 26 -19.18 21.27 7.00
C ILE A 26 -19.53 19.79 6.89
N THR A 27 -20.73 19.48 6.42
CA THR A 27 -21.19 18.11 6.23
C THR A 27 -20.77 17.55 4.88
N VAL A 28 -20.20 16.34 4.87
CA VAL A 28 -19.85 15.59 3.66
C VAL A 28 -20.64 14.29 3.56
N ASP A 29 -20.99 13.89 2.34
CA ASP A 29 -21.51 12.57 2.01
C ASP A 29 -20.44 11.73 1.34
N ALA A 30 -19.91 10.73 2.02
CA ALA A 30 -18.83 9.93 1.48
C ALA A 30 -19.39 8.80 0.60
N ILE A 31 -19.00 8.78 -0.68
CA ILE A 31 -19.33 7.71 -1.61
C ILE A 31 -18.06 7.01 -2.08
N THR A 32 -17.99 5.69 -1.87
CA THR A 32 -16.88 4.88 -2.37
C THR A 32 -17.07 4.66 -3.87
N VAL A 33 -16.17 5.19 -4.70
CA VAL A 33 -16.25 5.12 -6.17
C VAL A 33 -15.14 4.29 -6.80
N TYR A 34 -14.15 3.87 -6.00
CA TYR A 34 -13.13 2.92 -6.40
C TYR A 34 -12.65 2.10 -5.20
N GLU A 35 -12.02 0.95 -5.48
CA GLU A 35 -11.50 0.06 -4.46
C GLU A 35 -10.02 -0.26 -4.71
N THR A 36 -9.21 -0.18 -3.67
CA THR A 36 -7.87 -0.75 -3.67
C THR A 36 -7.99 -2.27 -3.54
N LYS A 37 -7.44 -2.98 -4.52
CA LYS A 37 -7.38 -4.44 -4.57
C LYS A 37 -5.97 -4.92 -4.88
N GLU A 38 -5.67 -6.12 -4.43
CA GLU A 38 -4.48 -6.83 -4.87
C GLU A 38 -4.59 -7.17 -6.36
N ASN A 39 -3.46 -7.12 -7.08
CA ASN A 39 -3.42 -7.55 -8.47
C ASN A 39 -3.59 -9.07 -8.54
N GLU A 40 -4.57 -9.54 -9.31
CA GLU A 40 -4.90 -10.96 -9.47
C GLU A 40 -3.72 -11.81 -9.95
N ASN A 41 -2.80 -11.23 -10.70
CA ASN A 41 -1.62 -11.90 -11.24
C ASN A 41 -0.36 -11.74 -10.35
N LEU A 42 -0.47 -11.10 -9.18
CA LEU A 42 0.69 -10.73 -8.37
C LEU A 42 1.58 -11.92 -8.04
N ARG A 43 0.98 -13.03 -7.63
CA ARG A 43 1.72 -14.25 -7.27
C ARG A 43 2.49 -14.80 -8.47
N THR A 44 1.83 -14.98 -9.61
CA THR A 44 2.43 -15.50 -10.83
C THR A 44 3.58 -14.62 -11.30
N ASN A 45 3.39 -13.29 -11.29
CA ASN A 45 4.41 -12.33 -11.69
C ASN A 45 5.62 -12.37 -10.75
N LEU A 46 5.41 -12.55 -9.43
CA LEU A 46 6.51 -12.68 -8.47
C LEU A 46 7.29 -14.00 -8.64
N GLN A 47 6.60 -15.10 -8.97
CA GLN A 47 7.27 -16.36 -9.28
C GLN A 47 8.12 -16.23 -10.56
N GLU A 48 7.56 -15.64 -11.62
CA GLU A 48 8.30 -15.39 -12.85
C GLU A 48 9.50 -14.46 -12.62
N LEU A 49 9.33 -13.38 -11.85
CA LEU A 49 10.42 -12.48 -11.46
C LEU A 49 11.51 -13.23 -10.68
N ASN A 50 11.14 -14.11 -9.75
CA ASN A 50 12.08 -14.90 -8.96
C ASN A 50 12.93 -15.84 -9.82
N ASP A 51 12.33 -16.41 -10.86
CA ASP A 51 12.97 -17.45 -11.67
C ASP A 51 13.75 -16.88 -12.85
N THR A 52 13.23 -15.82 -13.48
CA THR A 52 13.78 -15.26 -14.73
C THR A 52 14.64 -14.03 -14.50
N VAL A 53 14.41 -13.31 -13.40
CA VAL A 53 15.11 -12.05 -13.09
C VAL A 53 15.95 -12.26 -11.82
N ASN A 54 17.09 -11.58 -11.75
CA ASN A 54 17.89 -11.50 -10.53
C ASN A 54 17.94 -10.04 -10.06
N PRO A 55 16.83 -9.51 -9.50
CA PRO A 55 16.77 -8.11 -9.11
C PRO A 55 17.78 -7.82 -8.00
N CYS A 56 18.36 -6.62 -8.02
CA CYS A 56 19.29 -6.19 -6.96
C CYS A 56 18.58 -5.58 -5.74
N CYS A 57 17.29 -5.23 -5.86
CA CYS A 57 16.49 -4.66 -4.78
C CYS A 57 14.98 -4.76 -5.07
N LEU A 58 14.16 -4.51 -4.04
CA LEU A 58 12.72 -4.26 -4.14
C LEU A 58 12.42 -2.83 -3.69
N VAL A 59 11.59 -2.11 -4.45
CA VAL A 59 11.19 -0.74 -4.13
C VAL A 59 9.67 -0.70 -3.92
N PHE A 60 9.24 -0.19 -2.77
CA PHE A 60 7.84 -0.09 -2.40
C PHE A 60 7.35 1.35 -2.42
N PHE A 61 6.22 1.56 -3.07
CA PHE A 61 5.62 2.88 -3.27
C PHE A 61 4.43 3.16 -2.36
N SER A 62 3.94 2.17 -1.61
CA SER A 62 2.84 2.35 -0.66
C SER A 62 2.81 1.25 0.41
N PRO A 63 2.17 1.52 1.57
CA PRO A 63 1.94 0.49 2.58
C PRO A 63 1.11 -0.70 2.07
N SER A 64 0.10 -0.45 1.23
CA SER A 64 -0.72 -1.54 0.65
C SER A 64 0.09 -2.43 -0.28
N GLY A 65 1.01 -1.86 -1.06
CA GLY A 65 1.92 -2.63 -1.90
C GLY A 65 2.81 -3.57 -1.07
N CYS A 66 3.31 -3.10 0.08
CA CYS A 66 4.09 -3.95 0.99
C CYS A 66 3.26 -5.15 1.46
N GLU A 67 2.06 -4.89 1.98
CA GLU A 67 1.16 -5.94 2.48
C GLU A 67 0.91 -7.04 1.44
N TYR A 68 0.54 -6.65 0.21
CA TYR A 68 0.23 -7.61 -0.85
C TYR A 68 1.45 -8.42 -1.28
N ILE A 69 2.58 -7.75 -1.50
CA ILE A 69 3.82 -8.41 -1.93
C ILE A 69 4.29 -9.42 -0.87
N TYR A 70 4.40 -9.01 0.39
CA TYR A 70 4.90 -9.91 1.45
C TYR A 70 3.96 -11.08 1.72
N ARG A 71 2.64 -10.85 1.67
CA ARG A 71 1.67 -11.95 1.74
C ARG A 71 1.95 -12.99 0.67
N GLN A 72 2.20 -12.58 -0.58
CA GLN A 72 2.49 -13.51 -1.67
C GLN A 72 3.87 -14.17 -1.55
N LEU A 73 4.91 -13.41 -1.16
CA LEU A 73 6.27 -13.95 -0.97
C LEU A 73 6.32 -15.05 0.10
N GLN A 74 5.44 -15.01 1.10
CA GLN A 74 5.31 -16.08 2.10
C GLN A 74 4.69 -17.38 1.55
N THR A 75 4.10 -17.37 0.35
CA THR A 75 3.42 -18.54 -0.23
C THR A 75 4.31 -19.43 -1.09
N PHE A 76 5.57 -19.05 -1.31
CA PHE A 76 6.52 -19.83 -2.11
C PHE A 76 7.97 -19.54 -1.72
N ASN A 77 8.86 -20.52 -1.90
CA ASN A 77 10.28 -20.34 -1.67
C ASN A 77 10.86 -19.39 -2.72
N ASN A 78 11.51 -18.31 -2.29
CA ASN A 78 11.96 -17.26 -3.18
C ASN A 78 13.27 -16.63 -2.69
N LYS A 79 14.04 -16.06 -3.61
CA LYS A 79 15.26 -15.28 -3.32
C LYS A 79 14.98 -13.78 -3.17
N LEU A 80 13.76 -13.35 -3.51
CA LEU A 80 13.34 -11.94 -3.53
C LEU A 80 13.30 -11.35 -2.12
N THR A 81 12.96 -12.13 -1.09
CA THR A 81 12.96 -11.67 0.31
C THR A 81 14.37 -11.33 0.83
N ASN A 82 15.44 -11.76 0.15
CA ASN A 82 16.81 -11.51 0.59
C ASN A 82 17.44 -10.27 -0.04
N VAL A 83 16.79 -9.65 -1.02
CA VAL A 83 17.34 -8.46 -1.66
C VAL A 83 17.03 -7.21 -0.83
N PRO A 84 17.86 -6.17 -0.88
CA PRO A 84 17.59 -4.89 -0.23
C PRO A 84 16.19 -4.33 -0.52
N HIS A 85 15.48 -3.88 0.50
CA HIS A 85 14.15 -3.28 0.38
C HIS A 85 14.22 -1.76 0.58
N PHE A 86 13.62 -1.00 -0.34
CA PHE A 86 13.56 0.46 -0.29
C PHE A 86 12.13 0.94 -0.22
N ALA A 87 11.89 2.00 0.56
CA ALA A 87 10.59 2.65 0.66
C ALA A 87 10.61 4.04 0.05
N ILE A 88 9.53 4.42 -0.65
CA ILE A 88 9.37 5.79 -1.20
C ILE A 88 9.22 6.86 -0.10
N GLY A 89 8.98 6.47 1.15
CA GLY A 89 8.79 7.40 2.25
C GLY A 89 8.44 6.70 3.56
N ASN A 90 8.41 7.47 4.65
CA ASN A 90 8.29 6.96 6.02
C ASN A 90 7.06 6.09 6.29
N SER A 91 5.91 6.40 5.67
CA SER A 91 4.69 5.59 5.87
C SER A 91 4.84 4.18 5.30
N THR A 92 5.47 4.05 4.14
CA THR A 92 5.77 2.77 3.50
C THR A 92 6.88 2.05 4.26
N ALA A 93 7.91 2.77 4.70
CA ALA A 93 8.98 2.22 5.52
C ALA A 93 8.45 1.56 6.79
N HIS A 94 7.65 2.30 7.56
CA HIS A 94 7.05 1.77 8.78
C HIS A 94 6.22 0.50 8.53
N LYS A 95 5.57 0.39 7.37
CA LYS A 95 4.85 -0.83 7.01
C LYS A 95 5.77 -2.03 6.75
N ILE A 96 6.92 -1.83 6.10
CA ILE A 96 7.92 -2.88 5.87
C ILE A 96 8.50 -3.35 7.22
N GLU A 97 8.85 -2.42 8.11
CA GLU A 97 9.40 -2.74 9.44
C GLU A 97 8.40 -3.54 10.28
N ASN A 98 7.12 -3.15 10.27
CA ASN A 98 6.05 -3.87 10.98
C ASN A 98 5.80 -5.29 10.44
N LEU A 99 6.23 -5.58 9.21
CA LEU A 99 6.22 -6.93 8.64
C LEU A 99 7.46 -7.74 9.03
N GLY A 100 8.35 -7.18 9.87
CA GLY A 100 9.55 -7.83 10.36
C GLY A 100 10.71 -7.80 9.36
N VAL A 101 10.71 -6.86 8.42
CA VAL A 101 11.71 -6.78 7.36
C VAL A 101 12.57 -5.53 7.50
N GLU A 102 13.88 -5.71 7.33
CA GLU A 102 14.86 -4.62 7.36
C GLU A 102 14.80 -3.78 6.08
N ILE A 103 14.94 -2.47 6.26
CA ILE A 103 14.93 -1.48 5.18
C ILE A 103 16.36 -1.06 4.87
N ALA A 104 16.71 -1.08 3.59
CA ALA A 104 17.99 -0.62 3.08
C ALA A 104 18.03 0.90 2.86
N GLY A 105 16.87 1.53 2.62
CA GLY A 105 16.79 2.98 2.52
C GLY A 105 15.36 3.51 2.34
N VAL A 106 15.22 4.80 2.62
CA VAL A 106 13.98 5.57 2.43
C VAL A 106 14.33 6.79 1.57
N ALA A 107 13.50 7.07 0.55
CA ALA A 107 13.65 8.24 -0.31
C ALA A 107 13.33 9.56 0.41
#